data_AF-A0A1W2EEJ9-F1
#
_entry.id   AF-A0A1W2EEJ9-F1
#
_cell.length_a   1.000
_cell.length_b   1.000
_cell.length_c   1.000
_cell.angle_alpha   90.00
_cell.angle_beta   90.00
_cell.angle_gamma   90.00
#
_symmetry.space_group_name_H-M   'P 1'
#
loop_
_entity.id
_entity.type
_entity.pdbx_description
1 polymer ?
#
loop_
_entity_poly.entity_id
_entity_poly.type
_entity_poly.pdbx_seq_one_letter_code
_entity_poly.pdbx_strand_id
1 'polypeptide(L)' 'MTSALEALVAKAQRIEMTEDQMREQRLSFVYGNTHIENERITREMVAEADDRVALEDAAARK' A
#
# COMPACT_ATOMS: atom_id res chain seq x y z
N MET A 1 -24.36 6.56 -8.57
CA MET A 1 -24.10 5.95 -7.24
C MET A 1 -25.43 5.82 -6.51
N THR A 2 -25.56 4.88 -5.57
CA THR A 2 -26.73 4.85 -4.67
C THR A 2 -26.47 5.75 -3.46
N SER A 3 -27.53 6.26 -2.83
CA SER A 3 -27.41 7.08 -1.61
C SER A 3 -26.72 6.33 -0.46
N ALA A 4 -26.96 5.02 -0.37
CA ALA A 4 -26.29 4.15 0.59
C ALA A 4 -24.77 4.08 0.33
N LEU A 5 -24.34 3.93 -0.93
CA LEU A 5 -22.93 3.91 -1.29
C LEU A 5 -22.26 5.26 -1.03
N GLU A 6 -22.91 6.37 -1.36
CA GLU A 6 -22.41 7.73 -1.08
C GLU A 6 -22.19 7.95 0.42
N ALA A 7 -23.14 7.51 1.27
CA ALA A 7 -23.01 7.61 2.71
C ALA A 7 -21.82 6.79 3.26
N LEU A 8 -21.55 5.61 2.69
CA LEU A 8 -20.40 4.80 3.07
C LEU A 8 -19.08 5.44 2.66
N VAL A 9 -18.98 5.97 1.43
CA VAL A 9 -17.79 6.67 0.95
C VAL A 9 -17.51 7.91 1.81
N ALA A 10 -18.54 8.71 2.11
CA ALA A 10 -18.38 9.89 2.96
C ALA A 10 -17.92 9.55 4.39
N LYS A 11 -18.28 8.37 4.91
CA LYS A 11 -17.75 7.89 6.19
C LYS A 11 -16.29 7.46 6.07
N ALA A 12 -15.96 6.67 5.06
CA ALA A 12 -14.60 6.16 4.84
C ALA A 12 -13.58 7.30 4.62
N GLN A 13 -13.96 8.36 3.90
CA GLN A 13 -13.11 9.53 3.64
C GLN A 13 -12.63 10.26 4.89
N ARG A 14 -13.32 10.10 6.02
CA ARG A 14 -12.94 10.75 7.30
C ARG A 14 -11.98 9.92 8.15
N ILE A 15 -11.66 8.71 7.70
CA ILE A 15 -10.76 7.82 8.43
C ILE A 15 -9.32 8.20 8.06
N GLU A 16 -8.55 8.65 9.05
CA GLU A 16 -7.11 8.83 8.90
C GLU A 16 -6.40 7.49 9.14
N MET A 17 -5.61 7.07 8.15
CA MET A 17 -4.77 5.88 8.28
C MET A 17 -3.49 6.23 9.04
N THR A 18 -3.10 5.34 9.94
CA THR A 18 -1.76 5.35 10.54
C THR A 18 -0.69 5.08 9.48
N GLU A 19 0.56 5.45 9.75
CA GLU A 19 1.69 5.22 8.83
C GLU A 19 1.82 3.74 8.46
N ASP A 20 1.65 2.83 9.43
CA ASP A 20 1.67 1.38 9.22
C ASP A 20 0.53 0.92 8.31
N GLN A 21 -0.68 1.43 8.50
CA GLN A 21 -1.82 1.12 7.64
C GLN A 21 -1.61 1.64 6.21
N MET A 22 -1.07 2.85 6.06
CA MET A 22 -0.72 3.38 4.75
C MET A 22 0.37 2.54 4.08
N ARG A 23 1.36 2.07 4.84
CA ARG A 23 2.40 1.17 4.35
C ARG A 23 1.81 -0.15 3.87
N GLU A 24 0.99 -0.80 4.68
CA GLU A 24 0.32 -2.06 4.32
C GLU A 24 -0.56 -1.90 3.06
N GLN A 25 -1.25 -0.77 2.93
CA GLN A 25 -2.03 -0.45 1.73
C GLN A 25 -1.12 -0.35 0.49
N ARG A 26 0.01 0.37 0.57
CA ARG A 26 0.98 0.47 -0.53
C ARG A 26 1.54 -0.89 -0.93
N LEU A 27 1.96 -1.72 0.05
CA LEU A 27 2.44 -3.08 -0.20
C LEU A 27 1.40 -3.93 -0.91
N SER A 28 0.14 -3.83 -0.50
CA SER A 28 -0.97 -4.55 -1.15
C SER A 28 -1.16 -4.14 -2.61
N PHE A 29 -1.03 -2.85 -2.93
CA PHE A 29 -1.07 -2.37 -4.32
C PHE A 29 0.11 -2.86 -5.15
N VAL A 30 1.34 -2.79 -4.59
CA VAL A 30 2.54 -3.26 -5.29
C VAL A 30 2.44 -4.75 -5.57
N TYR A 31 2.07 -5.56 -4.57
CA TYR A 31 1.84 -6.99 -4.75
C TYR A 31 0.75 -7.26 -5.79
N GLY A 32 -0.40 -6.60 -5.68
CA GLY A 32 -1.50 -6.78 -6.64
C GLY A 32 -1.06 -6.53 -8.07
N ASN A 33 -0.37 -5.41 -8.33
CA ASN A 33 0.09 -5.06 -9.66
C ASN A 33 1.19 -6.03 -10.17
N THR A 34 2.16 -6.36 -9.32
CA THR A 34 3.33 -7.15 -9.74
C THR A 34 3.02 -8.65 -9.86
N HIS A 35 2.16 -9.19 -9.00
CA HIS A 35 1.77 -10.59 -9.02
C HIS A 35 0.88 -10.93 -10.22
N ILE A 36 0.04 -9.99 -10.67
CA ILE A 36 -0.74 -10.13 -11.91
C ILE A 36 0.18 -10.36 -13.12
N GLU A 37 1.31 -9.65 -13.18
CA GLU A 37 2.28 -9.77 -14.27
C GLU A 37 3.24 -10.97 -14.09
N ASN A 38 3.51 -11.36 -12.84
CA ASN A 38 4.41 -12.45 -12.52
C ASN A 38 4.03 -13.13 -11.20
N GLU A 39 3.40 -14.30 -11.30
CA GLU A 39 2.94 -15.09 -10.16
C GLU A 39 4.06 -15.53 -9.19
N ARG A 40 5.33 -15.49 -9.62
CA ARG A 40 6.48 -15.81 -8.76
C ARG A 40 6.82 -14.69 -7.79
N ILE A 41 6.30 -13.47 -7.99
CA ILE A 41 6.48 -12.38 -7.06
C ILE A 41 5.55 -12.63 -5.87
N THR A 42 6.14 -12.74 -4.67
CA THR A 42 5.40 -13.00 -3.43
C THR A 42 5.23 -11.74 -2.60
N ARG A 43 4.36 -11.80 -1.59
CA ARG A 43 4.15 -10.67 -0.65
C ARG A 43 5.42 -10.37 0.15
N GLU A 44 6.16 -11.41 0.51
CA GLU A 44 7.42 -11.31 1.24
C GLU A 44 8.48 -10.57 0.41
N MET A 45 8.61 -10.90 -0.88
CA MET A 45 9.52 -10.19 -1.78
C MET A 45 9.19 -8.69 -1.89
N VAL A 46 7.90 -8.35 -1.91
CA VAL A 46 7.43 -6.95 -1.94
C VAL A 46 7.77 -6.23 -0.63
N ALA A 47 7.57 -6.88 0.52
CA ALA A 47 7.94 -6.33 1.82
C ALA A 47 9.46 -6.09 1.93
N GLU A 48 10.28 -7.05 1.52
CA GLU A 48 11.74 -6.90 1.49
C GLU A 48 12.21 -5.78 0.56
N ALA A 49 11.52 -5.59 -0.58
CA ALA A 49 11.81 -4.48 -1.49
C ALA A 49 11.46 -3.12 -0.88
N ASP A 50 10.33 -3.00 -0.18
CA ASP A 50 9.93 -1.77 0.52
C ASP A 50 10.93 -1.40 1.62
N ASP A 51 11.38 -2.38 2.42
CA ASP A 51 12.40 -2.16 3.45
C ASP A 51 13.71 -1.62 2.84
N ARG A 52 14.15 -2.19 1.72
CA ARG A 52 15.34 -1.73 0.99
C ARG A 52 15.19 -0.30 0.47
N VAL A 53 14.07 0.02 -0.16
CA VAL A 53 13.80 1.38 -0.66
C VAL A 53 13.78 2.39 0.48
N ALA A 54 13.17 2.04 1.62
CA ALA A 54 13.14 2.92 2.79
C ALA A 54 14.56 3.21 3.34
N LEU A 55 15.45 2.20 3.34
CA LEU A 55 16.85 2.38 3.73
C LEU A 55 17.63 3.24 2.73
N GLU A 56 17.44 3.02 1.43
CA GLU A 56 18.06 3.81 0.37
C GLU A 56 17.64 5.29 0.45
N ASP A 57 16.34 5.55 0.64
CA ASP A 57 15.79 6.89 0.83
C ASP A 57 16.37 7.57 2.08
N ALA A 58 16.50 6.84 3.18
CA ALA A 58 17.09 7.35 4.42
C ALA A 58 18.58 7.67 4.26
N ALA A 59 19.31 6.87 3.47
CA ALA A 59 20.71 7.10 3.16
C ALA A 59 20.92 8.30 2.22
N ALA A 60 20.06 8.48 1.22
CA ALA A 60 20.15 9.59 0.27
C ALA A 60 19.80 10.96 0.87
N ARG A 61 19.08 10.98 2.00
CA ARG A 61 18.72 12.21 2.73
C ARG A 61 19.79 12.68 3.73
N LYS A 62 20.86 11.91 3.94
CA LYS A 62 22.00 12.27 4.80
C LYS A 62 23.12 12.91 3.99
#